data_AF-A0A137NVA6-F1
#
_entry.id   AF-A0A137NVA6-F1
#
_cell.length_a   1.000
_cell.length_b   1.000
_cell.length_c   1.000
_cell.angle_alpha   90.00
_cell.angle_beta   90.00
_cell.angle_gamma   90.00
#
_symmetry.space_group_name_H-M   'P 1'
#
loop_
_entity.id
_entity.type
_entity.pdbx_description
1 polymer ?
#
loop_
_entity_poly.entity_id
_entity_poly.type
_entity_poly.pdbx_seq_one_letter_code
_entity_poly.pdbx_strand_id
1 'polypeptide(L)'
;GLRPFGASILYGGYDPHYGFQLYQSDPSGNYSGWKAYCIGANSGSAQSILKQEFNEDLTLEQAKDLAIKVLSKTMDTTTLTSEKLEFATLQLRDDKPVHRIYNSKEIEELLKQHAEAAQAASIDQE
;
A
#
# COMPACT_ATOMS: atom_id res chain seq x y z
N GLY A 1 -7.66 2.38 -35.98
CA GLY A 1 -7.17 2.89 -34.68
C GLY A 1 -6.34 1.81 -34.03
N LEU A 2 -5.21 2.17 -33.43
CA LEU A 2 -4.41 1.22 -32.65
C LEU A 2 -5.13 0.93 -31.32
N ARG A 3 -5.05 -0.32 -30.83
CA ARG A 3 -5.61 -0.69 -29.53
C ARG A 3 -4.82 0.04 -28.44
N PRO A 4 -5.48 0.82 -27.55
CA PRO A 4 -4.78 1.48 -26.45
C PRO A 4 -4.21 0.46 -25.46
N PHE A 5 -3.17 0.84 -24.72
CA PHE A 5 -2.63 0.02 -23.64
C PHE A 5 -3.65 -0.10 -22.51
N GLY A 6 -4.16 -1.31 -22.28
CA GLY A 6 -5.12 -1.60 -21.22
C GLY A 6 -4.46 -1.74 -19.84
N ALA A 7 -3.63 -0.78 -19.46
CA ALA A 7 -2.88 -0.79 -18.20
C ALA A 7 -3.12 0.49 -17.40
N SER A 8 -3.39 0.34 -16.11
CA SER A 8 -3.30 1.42 -15.13
C SER A 8 -2.05 1.18 -14.28
N ILE A 9 -1.31 2.24 -13.97
CA ILE A 9 -0.02 2.14 -13.28
C ILE A 9 -0.03 3.10 -12.09
N LEU A 10 0.55 2.65 -10.97
CA LEU A 10 0.88 3.49 -9.82
C LEU A 10 2.37 3.82 -9.84
N TYR A 11 2.69 5.09 -9.60
CA TYR A 11 4.06 5.60 -9.53
C TYR A 11 4.27 6.16 -8.12
N GLY A 12 5.16 5.54 -7.36
CA GLY A 12 5.64 6.07 -6.08
C GLY A 12 7.07 6.58 -6.23
N GLY A 13 7.35 7.79 -5.78
CA GLY A 13 8.67 8.40 -5.94
C GLY A 13 8.95 9.48 -4.92
N TYR A 14 10.20 9.94 -4.92
CA TYR A 14 10.65 11.10 -4.16
C TYR A 14 11.40 12.05 -5.09
N ASP A 15 11.12 13.34 -4.99
CA ASP A 15 11.96 14.37 -5.58
C ASP A 15 12.23 15.52 -4.58
N PRO A 16 13.28 16.34 -4.82
CA PRO A 16 13.64 17.43 -3.92
C PRO A 16 12.67 18.63 -3.91
N HIS A 17 11.75 18.73 -4.87
CA HIS A 17 10.84 19.87 -5.01
C HIS A 17 9.52 19.65 -4.26
N TYR A 18 8.98 18.44 -4.32
CA TYR A 18 7.66 18.09 -3.81
C TYR A 18 7.70 16.94 -2.79
N GLY A 19 8.86 16.32 -2.56
CA GLY A 19 9.01 15.21 -1.63
C GLY A 19 8.40 13.91 -2.15
N PHE A 20 7.84 13.10 -1.24
CA PHE A 20 7.19 11.84 -1.59
C PHE A 20 5.87 12.07 -2.32
N GLN A 21 5.71 11.40 -3.46
CA GLN A 21 4.53 11.53 -4.30
C GLN A 21 4.04 10.16 -4.75
N LEU A 22 2.72 10.05 -4.87
CA LEU A 22 2.04 8.91 -5.46
C LEU A 22 1.16 9.41 -6.60
N TYR A 23 1.39 8.89 -7.81
CA TYR A 23 0.59 9.17 -8.99
C TYR A 23 -0.04 7.91 -9.53
N GLN A 24 -1.17 8.06 -10.21
CA GLN A 24 -1.81 6.99 -10.96
C GLN A 24 -2.06 7.45 -12.38
N SER A 25 -1.78 6.61 -13.38
CA SER A 25 -2.19 6.82 -14.77
C SER A 25 -3.21 5.78 -15.21
N ASP A 26 -4.16 6.15 -16.06
CA ASP A 26 -5.16 5.27 -16.65
C ASP A 26 -4.95 5.06 -18.17
N PRO A 27 -5.64 4.09 -18.81
CA PRO A 27 -5.52 3.82 -20.25
C PRO A 27 -5.91 4.99 -21.17
N SER A 28 -6.59 6.02 -20.65
CA SER A 28 -6.96 7.21 -21.42
C SER A 28 -5.85 8.25 -21.49
N GLY A 29 -4.77 8.04 -20.71
CA GLY A 29 -3.64 8.96 -20.62
C GLY A 29 -3.81 10.03 -19.55
N ASN A 30 -4.88 9.97 -18.75
CA ASN A 30 -5.03 10.84 -17.59
C ASN A 30 -4.16 10.36 -16.44
N TYR A 31 -3.61 11.31 -15.69
CA TYR A 31 -2.88 11.04 -14.46
C TYR A 31 -3.33 11.96 -13.33
N SER A 32 -3.30 11.42 -12.10
CA SER A 32 -3.73 12.13 -10.89
C SER A 32 -2.81 11.80 -9.72
N GLY A 33 -2.56 12.80 -8.87
CA GLY A 33 -1.81 12.63 -7.62
C GLY A 33 -2.71 12.22 -6.45
N TRP A 34 -2.21 11.34 -5.59
CA TRP A 34 -2.96 10.75 -4.48
C TRP A 34 -2.11 10.66 -3.22
N LYS A 35 -2.74 10.66 -2.05
CA LYS A 35 -2.07 10.36 -0.76
C LYS A 35 -2.08 8.86 -0.45
N ALA A 36 -3.18 8.19 -0.79
CA ALA A 36 -3.32 6.75 -0.81
C ALA A 36 -4.26 6.36 -1.94
N TYR A 37 -3.93 5.30 -2.70
CA TYR A 37 -4.75 4.86 -3.81
C TYR A 37 -4.64 3.36 -4.04
N CYS A 38 -5.69 2.78 -4.60
CA CYS A 38 -5.76 1.36 -4.96
C CYS A 38 -6.39 1.22 -6.35
N ILE A 39 -5.82 0.34 -7.17
CA ILE A 39 -6.29 0.00 -8.51
C ILE A 39 -6.57 -1.51 -8.60
N GLY A 40 -7.32 -1.92 -9.62
CA GLY A 40 -7.63 -3.33 -9.87
C GLY A 40 -8.94 -3.78 -9.22
N ALA A 41 -9.08 -5.11 -9.06
CA ALA A 41 -10.25 -5.73 -8.48
C ALA A 41 -10.44 -5.30 -7.02
N ASN A 42 -11.70 -5.13 -6.59
CA ASN A 42 -12.06 -4.71 -5.23
C ASN A 42 -11.49 -3.35 -4.78
N SER A 43 -10.98 -2.53 -5.72
CA SER A 43 -10.45 -1.19 -5.43
C SER A 43 -11.46 -0.26 -4.77
N GLY A 44 -12.76 -0.39 -5.06
CA GLY A 44 -13.82 0.40 -4.39
C GLY A 44 -13.89 0.15 -2.88
N SER A 45 -13.79 -1.12 -2.46
CA SER A 45 -13.74 -1.51 -1.05
C SER A 45 -12.43 -1.05 -0.40
N ALA A 46 -11.31 -1.24 -1.10
CA ALA A 46 -9.99 -0.81 -0.63
C ALA A 46 -9.95 0.70 -0.41
N GLN A 47 -10.46 1.50 -1.35
CA GLN A 47 -10.55 2.95 -1.23
C GLN A 47 -11.45 3.39 -0.08
N SER A 48 -12.52 2.64 0.21
CA SER A 48 -13.40 2.95 1.35
C SER A 48 -12.67 2.79 2.68
N ILE A 49 -11.89 1.71 2.84
CA ILE A 49 -11.05 1.49 4.02
C ILE A 49 -9.97 2.56 4.12
N LEU A 50 -9.27 2.84 3.02
CA LEU A 50 -8.24 3.88 2.98
C LEU A 50 -8.83 5.25 3.38
N LYS A 51 -10.00 5.62 2.88
CA LYS A 51 -10.64 6.90 3.28
C LYS A 51 -11.00 7.00 4.76
N GLN A 52 -11.28 5.87 5.42
CA GLN A 52 -11.66 5.83 6.82
C GLN A 52 -10.46 5.80 7.76
N GLU A 53 -9.40 5.08 7.39
CA GLU A 53 -8.29 4.76 8.28
C GLU A 53 -6.98 5.48 7.94
N PHE A 54 -6.84 6.03 6.73
CA PHE A 54 -5.64 6.78 6.35
C PHE A 54 -5.57 8.14 7.04
N ASN A 55 -4.37 8.48 7.52
CA ASN A 55 -4.01 9.82 8.00
C ASN A 55 -2.68 10.25 7.36
N GLU A 56 -2.48 11.54 7.18
CA GLU A 56 -1.24 12.10 6.63
C GLU A 56 -0.04 11.95 7.57
N ASP A 57 -0.30 11.90 8.87
CA ASP A 57 0.72 11.77 9.91
C ASP A 57 1.09 10.31 10.24
N LEU A 58 0.71 9.36 9.39
CA LEU A 58 1.03 7.94 9.61
C LEU A 58 2.54 7.72 9.58
N THR A 59 3.05 7.00 10.58
CA THR A 59 4.41 6.49 10.52
C THR A 59 4.50 5.39 9.45
N LEU A 60 5.71 5.11 8.99
CA LEU A 60 5.91 4.04 8.02
C LEU A 60 5.40 2.68 8.53
N GLU A 61 5.53 2.38 9.82
CA GLU A 61 5.04 1.13 10.40
C GLU A 61 3.51 1.07 10.38
N GLN A 62 2.85 2.16 10.79
CA GLN A 62 1.38 2.23 10.72
C GLN A 62 0.87 2.16 9.27
N ALA A 63 1.59 2.75 8.31
CA ALA A 63 1.26 2.66 6.89
C ALA A 63 1.39 1.23 6.36
N LYS A 64 2.38 0.45 6.83
CA LYS A 64 2.51 -0.97 6.48
C LYS A 64 1.34 -1.78 7.02
N ASP A 65 1.00 -1.57 8.29
CA ASP A 65 -0.13 -2.28 8.91
C ASP A 65 -1.44 -1.95 8.21
N LEU A 66 -1.67 -0.68 7.87
CA LEU A 66 -2.84 -0.26 7.11
C LEU A 66 -2.87 -0.91 5.72
N ALA A 67 -1.73 -0.97 5.01
CA ALA A 67 -1.65 -1.62 3.71
C ALA A 67 -2.00 -3.12 3.79
N ILE A 68 -1.46 -3.83 4.79
CA ILE A 68 -1.77 -5.25 5.03
C ILE A 68 -3.25 -5.43 5.40
N LYS A 69 -3.80 -4.54 6.24
CA LYS A 69 -5.22 -4.55 6.62
C LYS A 69 -6.16 -4.34 5.44
N VAL A 70 -5.82 -3.41 4.55
CA VAL A 70 -6.60 -3.17 3.33
C VAL A 70 -6.57 -4.43 2.47
N LEU A 71 -5.39 -5.00 2.25
CA LEU A 71 -5.21 -6.21 1.46
C LEU A 71 -5.94 -7.43 2.06
N SER A 72 -5.95 -7.58 3.39
CA SER A 72 -6.65 -8.69 4.07
C SER A 72 -8.16 -8.63 3.91
N LYS A 73 -8.73 -7.42 3.84
CA LYS A 73 -10.16 -7.20 3.66
C LYS A 73 -10.60 -7.22 2.20
N THR A 74 -9.69 -6.99 1.24
CA THR A 74 -10.05 -6.89 -0.18
C THR A 74 -9.64 -8.11 -1.00
N MET A 75 -8.79 -8.98 -0.49
CA MET A 75 -8.49 -10.25 -1.13
C MET A 75 -9.56 -11.30 -0.84
N ASP A 76 -9.87 -12.11 -1.85
CA ASP A 76 -10.86 -13.19 -1.73
C ASP A 76 -10.34 -14.37 -0.88
N THR A 77 -9.02 -14.45 -0.66
CA THR A 77 -8.44 -15.47 0.24
C THR A 77 -8.45 -14.96 1.67
N THR A 78 -8.95 -15.78 2.60
CA THR A 78 -8.94 -15.52 4.06
C THR A 78 -7.55 -15.55 4.70
N THR A 79 -6.50 -15.96 3.97
CA THR A 79 -5.13 -16.09 4.48
C THR A 79 -4.16 -15.37 3.55
N LEU A 80 -3.53 -14.32 4.07
CA LEU A 80 -2.35 -13.72 3.44
C LEU A 80 -1.14 -14.60 3.67
N THR A 81 -0.39 -14.87 2.60
CA THR A 81 0.90 -15.55 2.65
C THR A 81 1.95 -14.74 1.90
N SER A 82 3.22 -14.98 2.20
CA SER A 82 4.36 -14.34 1.53
C SER A 82 4.47 -14.64 0.03
N GLU A 83 3.76 -15.65 -0.46
CA GLU A 83 3.70 -16.00 -1.88
C GLU A 83 2.65 -15.20 -2.66
N LYS A 84 1.63 -14.67 -1.95
CA LYS A 84 0.50 -13.96 -2.57
C LYS A 84 0.61 -12.45 -2.50
N LEU A 85 1.62 -11.97 -1.78
CA LEU A 85 1.84 -10.56 -1.51
C LEU A 85 3.26 -10.20 -1.87
N GLU A 86 3.41 -9.10 -2.59
CA GLU A 86 4.68 -8.42 -2.76
C GLU A 86 4.61 -7.10 -2.00
N PHE A 87 5.70 -6.74 -1.33
CA PHE A 87 5.76 -5.52 -0.55
C PHE A 87 7.03 -4.75 -0.87
N ALA A 88 6.90 -3.44 -1.01
CA ALA A 88 8.03 -2.55 -1.19
C ALA A 88 7.81 -1.25 -0.41
N THR A 89 8.90 -0.66 0.08
CA THR A 89 8.89 0.66 0.71
C THR A 89 9.91 1.56 0.07
N LEU A 90 9.58 2.85 -0.06
CA LEU A 90 10.51 3.90 -0.42
C LEU A 90 10.68 4.82 0.79
N GLN A 91 11.93 5.08 1.18
CA GLN A 91 12.28 5.91 2.34
C GLN A 91 13.41 6.87 1.99
N LEU A 92 13.60 7.92 2.78
CA LEU A 92 14.77 8.79 2.68
C LEU A 92 15.78 8.36 3.74
N ARG A 93 17.01 8.03 3.34
CA ARG A 93 18.14 7.78 4.24
C ARG A 93 19.31 8.62 3.79
N ASP A 94 19.88 9.41 4.71
CA ASP A 94 20.96 10.36 4.41
C ASP A 94 20.64 11.24 3.17
N ASP A 95 19.43 11.79 3.14
CA ASP A 95 18.87 12.60 2.04
C ASP A 95 18.80 11.90 0.67
N LYS A 96 18.90 10.57 0.65
CA LYS A 96 18.81 9.76 -0.58
C LYS A 96 17.60 8.82 -0.54
N PRO A 97 16.83 8.73 -1.63
CA PRO A 97 15.73 7.79 -1.71
C PRO A 97 16.27 6.36 -1.80
N VAL A 98 15.89 5.53 -0.84
CA VAL A 98 16.22 4.10 -0.77
C VAL A 98 14.93 3.31 -0.88
N HIS A 99 14.85 2.48 -1.91
CA HIS A 99 13.78 1.49 -2.03
C HIS A 99 14.21 0.17 -1.40
N ARG A 100 13.27 -0.53 -0.80
CA ARG A 100 13.45 -1.89 -0.28
C ARG A 100 12.29 -2.74 -0.78
N ILE A 101 12.62 -3.82 -1.46
CA ILE A 101 11.69 -4.88 -1.83
C ILE A 101 11.85 -5.97 -0.77
N TYR A 102 10.73 -6.42 -0.21
CA TYR A 102 10.73 -7.38 0.89
C TYR A 102 10.79 -8.80 0.32
N ASN A 103 11.63 -9.64 0.91
CA ASN A 103 11.64 -11.06 0.60
C ASN A 103 10.56 -11.82 1.38
N SER A 104 10.30 -13.08 1.02
CA SER A 104 9.22 -13.87 1.63
C SER A 104 9.30 -13.97 3.15
N LYS A 105 10.50 -14.10 3.72
CA LYS A 105 10.69 -14.18 5.19
C LYS A 105 10.34 -12.86 5.88
N GLU A 106 10.72 -11.74 5.27
CA GLU A 106 10.41 -10.42 5.80
C GLU A 106 8.91 -10.12 5.71
N ILE A 107 8.24 -10.61 4.67
CA ILE A 107 6.79 -10.50 4.52
C ILE A 107 6.08 -11.36 5.57
N GLU A 108 6.53 -12.58 5.83
CA GLU A 108 5.98 -13.42 6.90
C GLU A 108 6.07 -12.74 8.27
N GLU A 109 7.21 -12.12 8.56
CA GLU A 109 7.40 -11.35 9.80
C GLU A 109 6.44 -10.15 9.87
N LEU A 110 6.26 -9.41 8.77
CA LEU A 110 5.28 -8.31 8.72
C LEU A 110 3.84 -8.78 8.93
N LEU A 111 3.46 -9.92 8.33
CA LEU A 111 2.12 -10.49 8.50
C LEU A 111 1.89 -10.94 9.93
N LYS A 112 2.92 -11.50 10.59
CA LYS A 112 2.86 -11.88 12.00
C LYS A 112 2.71 -10.66 12.91
N GLN A 113 3.52 -9.62 12.71
CA GLN A 113 3.43 -8.36 13.44
C GLN A 113 2.04 -7.73 13.31
N HIS A 114 1.48 -7.71 12.10
CA HIS A 114 0.12 -7.24 11.85
C HIS A 114 -0.93 -8.05 12.63
N ALA A 115 -0.81 -9.38 12.65
CA ALA A 115 -1.75 -10.25 13.37
C ALA A 115 -1.69 -10.02 14.89
N GLU A 116 -0.49 -9.84 15.45
CA GLU A 116 -0.28 -9.53 16.87
C GLU A 116 -0.84 -8.14 17.23
N ALA A 117 -0.58 -7.13 16.40
CA ALA A 117 -1.12 -5.78 16.58
C ALA A 117 -2.65 -5.74 16.48
N ALA A 118 -3.24 -6.50 15.56
CA ALA A 118 -4.70 -6.61 15.43
C ALA A 118 -5.34 -7.29 16.66
N GLN A 119 -4.68 -8.29 17.25
CA GLN A 119 -5.13 -8.92 18.49
C GLN A 119 -5.01 -7.98 19.70
N ALA A 120 -3.90 -7.26 19.84
CA ALA A 120 -3.73 -6.29 20.91
C ALA A 120 -4.80 -5.17 20.86
N ALA A 121 -5.09 -4.65 19.66
CA ALA A 121 -6.13 -3.62 19.49
C ALA A 121 -7.56 -4.11 19.78
N SER A 122 -7.81 -5.43 19.71
CA SER A 122 -9.10 -6.01 20.09
C SER A 122 -9.26 -6.22 21.60
N ILE A 123 -8.15 -6.30 22.35
CA ILE A 123 -8.15 -6.52 23.81
C ILE A 123 -8.36 -5.21 24.57
N ASP A 124 -7.92 -4.07 24.04
CA ASP A 124 -8.11 -2.74 24.65
C ASP A 124 -9.54 -2.17 24.47
N GLN A 125 -10.43 -2.88 23.75
CA GLN A 125 -11.84 -2.48 23.57
C GLN A 125 -12.83 -3.21 24.50
N GLU A 126 -12.35 -4.01 25.45
CA GLU A 126 -13.14 -4.71 26.49
C GLU A 126 -12.90 -4.13 27.89
#